data_AF-A0A6S7KJU6-F1
#
_entry.id   AF-A0A6S7KJU6-F1
#
_cell.length_a   1.000
_cell.length_b   1.000
_cell.length_c   1.000
_cell.angle_alpha   90.00
_cell.angle_beta   90.00
_cell.angle_gamma   90.00
#
_symmetry.space_group_name_H-M   'P 1'
#
loop_
_entity.id
_entity.type
_entity.pdbx_description
1 polymer ?
#
loop_
_entity_poly.entity_id
_entity_poly.type
_entity_poly.pdbx_seq_one_letter_code
_entity_poly.pdbx_strand_id
1 'polypeptide(L)'
;MASFLREHLLRIGKFVALASATSGALSYVSFSTVFAKEKRSESSFMAEPVTPREKLVAGDMRTRMELMIMQMQREFCDELMRLDGSAFKVDKWERQAGGGGITCVIQDGKVFEKAGVNISVVYGDLPKAAIQQMKQRNQLKGLKDSDKLPFFATGISSVVHPRNPMVPTIHYNYRYFEVQDQDGKKSWWFGGGTDLTPYYLDEQRNLMGGGL
;
A
#
# COMPACT_ATOMS: atom_id res chain seq x y z
N MET A 1 -0.84 -16.99 -11.64
CA MET A 1 -1.51 -16.17 -10.60
C MET A 1 -1.18 -16.63 -9.18
N ALA A 2 -1.53 -17.86 -8.77
CA ALA A 2 -1.26 -18.35 -7.41
C ALA A 2 0.22 -18.32 -6.97
N SER A 3 1.16 -18.78 -7.83
CA SER A 3 2.61 -18.73 -7.55
C SER A 3 3.14 -17.30 -7.41
N PHE A 4 2.72 -16.41 -8.30
CA PHE A 4 3.09 -14.99 -8.26
C PHE A 4 2.53 -14.29 -7.03
N LEU A 5 1.25 -14.51 -6.71
CA LEU A 5 0.62 -13.96 -5.49
C LEU A 5 1.35 -14.44 -4.24
N ARG A 6 1.72 -15.73 -4.18
CA ARG A 6 2.51 -16.28 -3.07
C ARG A 6 3.88 -15.61 -2.98
N GLU A 7 4.62 -15.48 -4.08
CA GLU A 7 5.92 -14.80 -4.08
C GLU A 7 5.82 -13.31 -3.74
N HIS A 8 4.81 -12.62 -4.26
CA HIS A 8 4.55 -11.20 -4.01
C HIS A 8 4.17 -10.97 -2.54
N LEU A 9 3.28 -11.80 -1.98
CA LEU A 9 2.92 -11.77 -0.56
C LEU A 9 4.10 -12.13 0.35
N LEU A 10 4.95 -13.09 -0.05
CA LEU A 10 6.18 -13.41 0.69
C LEU A 10 7.20 -12.24 0.67
N ARG A 11 7.31 -11.52 -0.45
CA ARG A 11 8.11 -10.29 -0.54
C ARG A 11 7.53 -9.21 0.38
N ILE A 12 6.23 -8.97 0.34
CA ILE A 12 5.53 -8.01 1.23
C ILE A 12 5.72 -8.38 2.70
N GLY A 13 5.55 -9.65 3.06
CA GLY A 13 5.72 -10.16 4.42
C GLY A 13 7.13 -9.95 4.96
N LYS A 14 8.17 -10.13 4.13
CA LYS A 14 9.56 -9.83 4.49
C LYS A 14 9.80 -8.34 4.75
N PHE A 15 9.16 -7.45 4.00
CA PHE A 15 9.25 -6.00 4.23
C PHE A 15 8.57 -5.57 5.54
N VAL A 16 7.38 -6.11 5.84
CA VAL A 16 6.64 -5.81 7.08
C VAL A 16 7.36 -6.36 8.31
N ALA A 17 7.91 -7.57 8.24
CA ALA A 17 8.65 -8.19 9.34
C ALA A 17 9.98 -7.50 9.67
N LEU A 18 10.65 -6.89 8.66
CA LEU A 18 11.90 -6.16 8.88
C LEU A 18 11.68 -4.82 9.60
N ALA A 19 10.48 -4.23 9.51
CA ALA A 19 10.13 -2.99 10.20
C ALA A 19 9.86 -3.17 11.71
N SER A 20 9.59 -4.41 12.16
CA SER A 20 9.30 -4.75 13.55
C SER A 20 10.49 -5.32 14.34
N ALA A 21 11.64 -5.55 13.70
CA ALA A 21 12.85 -6.06 14.34
C ALA A 21 13.82 -4.93 14.73
N THR A 22 13.78 -4.52 15.99
CA THR A 22 14.79 -3.65 16.62
C THR A 22 16.12 -4.38 16.76
N SER A 23 17.06 -4.18 15.82
CA SER A 23 18.51 -4.36 16.02
C SER A 23 19.29 -3.64 14.92
N GLY A 24 19.96 -2.56 15.31
CA GLY A 24 20.31 -1.41 14.46
C GLY A 24 21.58 -1.47 13.61
N ALA A 25 22.26 -2.60 13.44
CA ALA A 25 23.54 -2.62 12.70
C ALA A 25 23.53 -3.51 11.45
N LEU A 26 23.03 -4.74 11.51
CA LEU A 26 23.02 -5.63 10.33
C LEU A 26 21.92 -5.29 9.31
N SER A 27 20.78 -4.77 9.76
CA SER A 27 19.65 -4.44 8.88
C SER A 27 19.93 -3.24 7.97
N TYR A 28 20.82 -2.34 8.37
CA TYR A 28 21.13 -1.11 7.62
C TYR A 28 21.94 -1.40 6.35
N VAL A 29 22.82 -2.41 6.41
CA VAL A 29 23.66 -2.83 5.28
C VAL A 29 22.81 -3.52 4.21
N SER A 30 21.82 -4.33 4.59
CA SER A 30 20.88 -4.95 3.65
C SER A 30 19.87 -3.96 3.06
N PHE A 31 19.37 -3.01 3.86
CA PHE A 31 18.44 -1.97 3.37
C PHE A 31 19.11 -1.06 2.34
N SER A 32 20.33 -0.60 2.62
CA SER A 32 21.06 0.28 1.70
C SER A 32 21.45 -0.43 0.42
N THR A 33 21.89 -1.70 0.49
CA THR A 33 22.38 -2.43 -0.69
C THR A 33 21.26 -2.90 -1.61
N VAL A 34 20.07 -3.22 -1.08
CA VAL A 34 18.89 -3.58 -1.89
C VAL A 34 18.34 -2.36 -2.64
N PHE A 35 18.37 -1.17 -2.04
CA PHE A 35 17.90 0.06 -2.68
C PHE A 35 18.97 0.80 -3.51
N ALA A 36 20.26 0.65 -3.21
CA ALA A 36 21.33 1.41 -3.88
C ALA A 36 21.76 0.85 -5.24
N LYS A 37 21.34 -0.38 -5.62
CA LYS A 37 21.86 -1.04 -6.84
C LYS A 37 20.98 -0.91 -8.09
N GLU A 38 19.81 -0.26 -8.03
CA GLU A 38 19.06 0.06 -9.25
C GLU A 38 19.11 1.57 -9.52
N LYS A 39 19.91 1.96 -10.53
CA LYS A 39 19.65 3.18 -11.29
C LYS A 39 18.26 3.04 -11.92
N ARG A 40 17.21 3.43 -11.21
CA ARG A 40 15.83 3.36 -11.70
C ARG A 40 15.60 4.49 -12.69
N SER A 41 15.54 4.11 -13.96
CA SER A 41 15.15 4.95 -15.09
C SER A 41 13.70 5.44 -14.93
N GLU A 42 13.33 6.48 -15.68
CA GLU A 42 12.07 7.24 -15.62
C GLU A 42 10.76 6.40 -15.65
N SER A 43 10.82 5.10 -15.94
CA SER A 43 9.69 4.17 -16.00
C SER A 43 9.43 3.33 -14.73
N SER A 44 9.66 3.84 -13.52
CA SER A 44 9.57 3.01 -12.29
C SER A 44 8.14 2.83 -11.73
N PHE A 45 7.18 3.66 -12.11
CA PHE A 45 5.84 3.72 -11.50
C PHE A 45 4.73 3.81 -12.57
N MET A 46 3.46 3.76 -12.14
CA MET A 46 2.31 3.96 -13.05
C MET A 46 2.09 5.44 -13.42
N ALA A 47 2.47 6.37 -12.54
CA ALA A 47 2.55 7.81 -12.79
C ALA A 47 3.59 8.45 -11.85
N GLU A 48 3.85 9.74 -12.04
CA GLU A 48 4.71 10.53 -11.16
C GLU A 48 4.24 10.50 -9.70
N PRO A 49 5.15 10.52 -8.69
CA PRO A 49 4.81 10.53 -7.27
C PRO A 49 3.75 11.55 -6.88
N VAL A 50 2.92 11.20 -5.90
CA VAL A 50 1.83 12.06 -5.42
C VAL A 50 2.43 13.23 -4.64
N THR A 51 3.40 12.94 -3.77
CA THR A 51 4.24 13.97 -3.15
C THR A 51 5.27 14.48 -4.16
N PRO A 52 5.39 15.80 -4.37
CA PRO A 52 6.42 16.37 -5.24
C PRO A 52 7.82 15.86 -4.87
N ARG A 53 8.66 15.60 -5.87
CA ARG A 53 9.97 14.92 -5.68
C ARG A 53 10.89 15.69 -4.73
N GLU A 54 10.77 17.01 -4.70
CA GLU A 54 11.56 17.90 -3.84
C GLU A 54 11.17 17.76 -2.35
N LYS A 55 9.97 17.24 -2.07
CA LYS A 55 9.45 17.00 -0.72
C LYS A 55 9.67 15.56 -0.24
N LEU A 56 10.17 14.68 -1.10
CA LEU A 56 10.52 13.31 -0.73
C LEU A 56 11.88 13.31 -0.02
N VAL A 57 11.88 12.95 1.26
CA VAL A 57 13.06 13.00 2.12
C VAL A 57 13.62 11.60 2.33
N ALA A 58 14.88 11.40 1.98
CA ALA A 58 15.57 10.13 2.18
C ALA A 58 15.57 9.74 3.66
N GLY A 59 15.17 8.50 3.95
CA GLY A 59 15.08 8.01 5.33
C GLY A 59 13.81 8.39 6.07
N ASP A 60 12.94 9.26 5.55
CA ASP A 60 11.62 9.51 6.17
C ASP A 60 10.63 8.36 5.89
N MET A 61 9.83 7.98 6.89
CA MET A 61 8.91 6.85 6.75
C MET A 61 7.79 7.13 5.74
N ARG A 62 7.31 8.39 5.66
CA ARG A 62 6.28 8.78 4.68
C ARG A 62 6.76 8.56 3.26
N THR A 63 7.99 9.02 2.99
CA THR A 63 8.67 8.85 1.70
C THR A 63 8.89 7.38 1.37
N ARG A 64 9.42 6.58 2.32
CA ARG A 64 9.63 5.15 2.10
C ARG A 64 8.33 4.42 1.77
N MET A 65 7.27 4.70 2.52
CA MET A 65 5.98 4.05 2.32
C MET A 65 5.34 4.43 0.98
N GLU A 66 5.34 5.71 0.61
CA GLU A 66 4.82 6.16 -0.69
C GLU A 66 5.53 5.47 -1.86
N LEU A 67 6.87 5.47 -1.87
CA LEU A 67 7.64 4.83 -2.94
C LEU A 67 7.43 3.32 -2.97
N MET A 68 7.29 2.67 -1.81
CA MET A 68 6.99 1.24 -1.72
C MET A 68 5.63 0.90 -2.34
N ILE A 69 4.58 1.64 -2.00
CA ILE A 69 3.24 1.36 -2.55
C ILE A 69 3.15 1.70 -4.05
N MET A 70 3.86 2.72 -4.52
CA MET A 70 3.94 3.04 -5.94
C MET A 70 4.64 1.93 -6.73
N GLN A 71 5.72 1.37 -6.18
CA GLN A 71 6.39 0.23 -6.78
C GLN A 71 5.46 -1.00 -6.81
N MET A 72 4.77 -1.27 -5.70
CA MET A 72 3.81 -2.37 -5.61
C MET A 72 2.67 -2.22 -6.63
N GLN A 73 2.12 -1.01 -6.78
CA GLN A 73 1.11 -0.71 -7.79
C GLN A 73 1.63 -1.04 -9.18
N ARG A 74 2.86 -0.62 -9.52
CA ARG A 74 3.45 -0.88 -10.83
C ARG A 74 3.68 -2.37 -11.08
N GLU A 75 4.32 -3.08 -10.15
CA GLU A 75 4.59 -4.52 -10.28
C GLU A 75 3.29 -5.32 -10.45
N PHE A 76 2.26 -4.98 -9.67
CA PHE A 76 0.99 -5.67 -9.74
C PHE A 76 0.22 -5.34 -11.02
N CYS A 77 0.23 -4.08 -11.46
CA CYS A 77 -0.36 -3.68 -12.74
C CYS A 77 0.32 -4.38 -13.92
N ASP A 78 1.66 -4.46 -13.94
CA ASP A 78 2.40 -5.12 -15.01
C ASP A 78 2.01 -6.59 -15.14
N GLU A 79 1.86 -7.32 -14.03
CA GLU A 79 1.42 -8.71 -14.06
C GLU A 79 -0.03 -8.87 -14.51
N LEU A 80 -0.93 -7.98 -14.05
CA LEU A 80 -2.33 -8.01 -14.50
C LEU A 80 -2.44 -7.71 -16.00
N MET A 81 -1.70 -6.74 -16.53
CA MET A 81 -1.66 -6.46 -17.97
C MET A 81 -1.08 -7.64 -18.75
N ARG A 82 -0.03 -8.31 -18.23
CA ARG A 82 0.55 -9.50 -18.86
C ARG A 82 -0.43 -10.65 -18.95
N LEU A 83 -1.27 -10.84 -17.92
CA LEU A 83 -2.27 -11.91 -17.88
C LEU A 83 -3.50 -11.59 -18.75
N ASP A 84 -3.97 -10.34 -18.74
CA ASP A 84 -5.19 -9.93 -19.44
C ASP A 84 -4.97 -9.59 -20.92
N GLY A 85 -3.83 -8.98 -21.22
CA GLY A 85 -3.54 -8.35 -22.51
C GLY A 85 -4.16 -6.96 -22.69
N SER A 86 -4.88 -6.43 -21.70
CA SER A 86 -5.42 -5.07 -21.69
C SER A 86 -4.52 -4.12 -20.91
N ALA A 87 -4.47 -2.85 -21.31
CA ALA A 87 -3.75 -1.79 -20.59
C ALA A 87 -4.62 -1.15 -19.48
N PHE A 88 -3.98 -0.69 -18.41
CA PHE A 88 -4.65 0.12 -17.39
C PHE A 88 -4.97 1.53 -17.90
N LYS A 89 -6.18 2.02 -17.56
CA LYS A 89 -6.44 3.46 -17.52
C LYS A 89 -5.87 4.01 -16.21
N VAL A 90 -4.90 4.91 -16.33
CA VAL A 90 -4.22 5.54 -15.19
C VAL A 90 -4.74 6.97 -15.02
N ASP A 91 -5.15 7.31 -13.81
CA ASP A 91 -5.62 8.63 -13.44
C ASP A 91 -4.90 9.11 -12.18
N LYS A 92 -4.09 10.17 -12.31
CA LYS A 92 -3.45 10.85 -11.19
C LYS A 92 -4.28 12.06 -10.81
N TRP A 93 -4.62 12.16 -9.53
CA TRP A 93 -5.53 13.18 -9.03
C TRP A 93 -5.02 13.78 -7.71
N GLU A 94 -5.51 14.97 -7.40
CA GLU A 94 -5.14 15.75 -6.21
C GLU A 94 -6.37 16.10 -5.38
N ARG A 95 -6.16 16.34 -4.08
CA ARG A 95 -7.20 16.77 -3.14
C ARG A 95 -6.98 18.21 -2.74
N GLN A 96 -8.02 19.03 -2.83
CA GLN A 96 -8.00 20.41 -2.32
C GLN A 96 -7.64 20.47 -0.83
N ALA A 97 -8.06 19.47 -0.04
CA ALA A 97 -7.78 19.38 1.39
C ALA A 97 -6.39 18.83 1.73
N GLY A 98 -5.55 18.54 0.73
CA GLY A 98 -4.20 18.00 0.91
C GLY A 98 -4.07 16.54 0.44
N GLY A 99 -3.02 16.29 -0.34
CA GLY A 99 -2.68 14.98 -0.87
C GLY A 99 -3.32 14.70 -2.24
N GLY A 100 -3.48 13.41 -2.55
CA GLY A 100 -3.94 12.93 -3.85
C GLY A 100 -3.85 11.41 -3.96
N GLY A 101 -3.80 10.91 -5.18
CA GLY A 101 -3.67 9.48 -5.44
C GLY A 101 -3.43 9.16 -6.91
N ILE A 102 -3.23 7.87 -7.17
CA ILE A 102 -3.13 7.31 -8.52
C ILE A 102 -4.09 6.14 -8.58
N THR A 103 -5.07 6.25 -9.47
CA THR A 103 -6.10 5.24 -9.73
C THR A 103 -5.72 4.49 -11.00
N CYS A 104 -5.55 3.17 -10.93
CA CYS A 104 -5.31 2.33 -12.10
C CYS A 104 -6.48 1.37 -12.25
N VAL A 105 -7.21 1.45 -13.37
CA VAL A 105 -8.35 0.58 -13.64
C VAL A 105 -8.24 -0.16 -14.99
N ILE A 106 -8.50 -1.46 -14.99
CA ILE A 106 -8.92 -2.24 -16.16
C ILE A 106 -10.43 -2.48 -16.02
N GLN A 107 -11.17 -2.28 -17.12
CA GLN A 107 -12.58 -2.66 -17.24
C GLN A 107 -12.75 -3.46 -18.52
N ASP A 108 -13.64 -4.45 -18.45
CA ASP A 108 -14.03 -5.29 -19.57
C ASP A 108 -12.85 -6.01 -20.27
N GLY A 109 -11.83 -6.39 -19.49
CA GLY A 109 -10.68 -7.16 -19.96
C GLY A 109 -11.04 -8.59 -20.36
N LYS A 110 -10.07 -9.33 -20.92
CA LYS A 110 -10.29 -10.72 -21.36
C LYS A 110 -10.32 -11.71 -20.20
N VAL A 111 -9.50 -11.48 -19.19
CA VAL A 111 -9.34 -12.32 -18.00
C VAL A 111 -10.01 -11.68 -16.79
N PHE A 112 -9.88 -10.36 -16.64
CA PHE A 112 -10.47 -9.60 -15.55
C PHE A 112 -11.67 -8.81 -16.05
N GLU A 113 -12.83 -9.04 -15.45
CA GLU A 113 -14.02 -8.22 -15.68
C GLU A 113 -13.74 -6.79 -15.24
N LYS A 114 -13.10 -6.65 -14.07
CA LYS A 114 -12.64 -5.38 -13.53
C LYS A 114 -11.44 -5.59 -12.62
N ALA A 115 -10.43 -4.75 -12.75
CA ALA A 115 -9.29 -4.70 -11.83
C ALA A 115 -9.01 -3.25 -11.46
N GLY A 116 -8.91 -2.97 -10.16
CA GLY A 116 -8.52 -1.67 -9.63
C GLY A 116 -7.32 -1.80 -8.73
N VAL A 117 -6.28 -1.00 -8.95
CA VAL A 117 -5.07 -0.94 -8.12
C VAL A 117 -4.78 0.52 -7.82
N ASN A 118 -5.16 0.97 -6.63
CA ASN A 118 -5.22 2.38 -6.31
C ASN A 118 -4.28 2.71 -5.16
N ILE A 119 -3.56 3.82 -5.26
CA ILE A 119 -2.83 4.38 -4.13
C ILE A 119 -3.42 5.72 -3.73
N SER A 120 -3.24 6.08 -2.47
CA SER A 120 -3.59 7.40 -1.95
C SER A 120 -2.51 7.87 -1.00
N VAL A 121 -2.19 9.16 -1.07
CA VAL A 121 -1.29 9.86 -0.14
C VAL A 121 -2.03 11.09 0.34
N VAL A 122 -2.42 11.12 1.60
CA VAL A 122 -3.32 12.12 2.17
C VAL A 122 -2.68 12.74 3.40
N TYR A 123 -2.79 14.05 3.54
CA TYR A 123 -2.35 14.78 4.72
C TYR A 123 -3.29 15.95 4.99
N GLY A 124 -3.29 16.42 6.23
CA GLY A 124 -4.13 17.53 6.68
C GLY A 124 -4.27 17.51 8.21
N ASP A 125 -5.27 18.18 8.73
CA ASP A 125 -5.62 18.12 10.15
C ASP A 125 -6.75 17.11 10.41
N LEU A 126 -6.68 16.38 11.53
CA LEU A 126 -7.74 15.45 11.90
C LEU A 126 -9.05 16.18 12.25
N PRO A 127 -10.19 15.76 11.68
CA PRO A 127 -11.50 16.23 12.12
C PRO A 127 -11.76 15.86 13.58
N LYS A 128 -12.50 16.69 14.32
CA LYS A 128 -12.84 16.45 15.74
C LYS A 128 -13.46 15.07 15.99
N ALA A 129 -14.34 14.61 15.09
CA ALA A 129 -14.93 13.28 15.16
C ALA A 129 -13.90 12.15 15.03
N ALA A 130 -12.89 12.31 14.15
CA ALA A 130 -11.81 11.34 14.01
C ALA A 130 -10.94 11.28 15.27
N ILE A 131 -10.62 12.45 15.85
CA ILE A 131 -9.87 12.53 17.12
C ILE A 131 -10.61 11.75 18.21
N GLN A 132 -11.91 11.95 18.38
CA GLN A 132 -12.72 11.24 19.39
C GLN A 132 -12.68 9.72 19.19
N GLN A 133 -12.87 9.22 17.96
CA GLN A 133 -12.81 7.80 17.65
C GLN A 133 -11.42 7.20 17.92
N MET A 134 -10.36 7.92 17.55
CA MET A 134 -8.99 7.46 17.74
C MET A 134 -8.58 7.44 19.21
N LYS A 135 -9.10 8.36 20.04
CA LYS A 135 -8.94 8.30 21.50
C LYS A 135 -9.57 7.03 22.09
N GLN A 136 -10.79 6.69 21.68
CA GLN A 136 -11.47 5.46 22.13
C GLN A 136 -10.69 4.19 21.78
N ARG A 137 -9.97 4.20 20.65
CA ARG A 137 -9.10 3.09 20.21
C ARG A 137 -7.68 3.16 20.77
N ASN A 138 -7.39 4.05 21.71
CA ASN A 138 -6.06 4.29 22.28
C ASN A 138 -4.97 4.64 21.22
N GLN A 139 -5.35 5.12 20.03
CA GLN A 139 -4.42 5.42 18.93
C GLN A 139 -3.70 6.76 19.09
N LEU A 140 -4.20 7.65 19.95
CA LEU A 140 -3.59 8.95 20.26
C LEU A 140 -2.84 8.95 21.60
N LYS A 141 -2.58 7.77 22.18
CA LYS A 141 -1.99 7.65 23.51
C LYS A 141 -0.63 8.36 23.57
N GLY A 142 -0.50 9.27 24.53
CA GLY A 142 0.74 10.00 24.79
C GLY A 142 0.96 11.22 23.91
N LEU A 143 0.05 11.56 23.01
CA LEU A 143 0.01 12.87 22.35
C LEU A 143 -0.70 13.88 23.25
N LYS A 144 -0.26 15.14 23.18
CA LYS A 144 -0.98 16.23 23.85
C LYS A 144 -2.34 16.48 23.18
N ASP A 145 -3.32 16.80 24.00
CA ASP A 145 -4.61 17.26 23.51
C ASP A 145 -4.45 18.60 22.78
N SER A 146 -4.94 18.66 21.55
CA SER A 146 -4.85 19.83 20.67
C SER A 146 -6.07 19.84 19.75
N ASP A 147 -6.55 21.04 19.44
CA ASP A 147 -7.60 21.25 18.44
C ASP A 147 -7.13 20.96 17.01
N LYS A 148 -5.81 21.01 16.78
CA LYS A 148 -5.16 20.68 15.51
C LYS A 148 -4.17 19.55 15.71
N LEU A 149 -4.42 18.43 15.05
CA LEU A 149 -3.54 17.27 15.01
C LEU A 149 -3.25 16.93 13.55
N PRO A 150 -2.13 17.44 13.00
CA PRO A 150 -1.69 17.09 11.66
C PRO A 150 -1.52 15.58 11.53
N PHE A 151 -2.03 15.02 10.45
CA PHE A 151 -1.87 13.61 10.12
C PHE A 151 -1.34 13.42 8.70
N PHE A 152 -0.80 12.23 8.49
CA PHE A 152 -0.43 11.69 7.21
C PHE A 152 -0.94 10.25 7.12
N ALA A 153 -1.59 9.93 6.01
CA ALA A 153 -2.08 8.60 5.70
C ALA A 153 -1.71 8.26 4.27
N THR A 154 -1.09 7.10 4.06
CA THR A 154 -0.78 6.62 2.72
C THR A 154 -1.07 5.12 2.62
N GLY A 155 -1.46 4.66 1.45
CA GLY A 155 -1.68 3.23 1.25
C GLY A 155 -2.06 2.85 -0.17
N ILE A 156 -1.96 1.55 -0.42
CA ILE A 156 -2.44 0.88 -1.63
C ILE A 156 -3.67 0.04 -1.28
N SER A 157 -4.63 0.02 -2.20
CA SER A 157 -5.79 -0.85 -2.13
C SER A 157 -6.07 -1.40 -3.52
N SER A 158 -6.35 -2.71 -3.60
CA SER A 158 -6.65 -3.37 -4.85
C SER A 158 -7.84 -4.31 -4.71
N VAL A 159 -8.68 -4.36 -5.73
CA VAL A 159 -9.72 -5.38 -5.91
C VAL A 159 -9.68 -5.84 -7.36
N VAL A 160 -9.59 -7.15 -7.56
CA VAL A 160 -9.56 -7.74 -8.91
C VAL A 160 -10.65 -8.80 -9.01
N HIS A 161 -11.53 -8.63 -9.98
CA HIS A 161 -12.62 -9.53 -10.33
C HIS A 161 -12.30 -10.26 -11.64
N PRO A 162 -11.89 -11.54 -11.58
CA PRO A 162 -11.75 -12.37 -12.77
C PRO A 162 -13.11 -12.66 -13.41
N ARG A 163 -13.14 -12.80 -14.74
CA ARG A 163 -14.32 -13.25 -15.48
C ARG A 163 -14.64 -14.72 -15.25
N ASN A 164 -13.61 -15.55 -15.12
CA ASN A 164 -13.79 -16.99 -14.92
C ASN A 164 -14.13 -17.26 -13.43
N PRO A 165 -15.31 -17.82 -13.11
CA PRO A 165 -15.73 -18.06 -11.73
C PRO A 165 -14.90 -19.13 -11.00
N MET A 166 -14.04 -19.87 -11.71
CA MET A 166 -13.05 -20.79 -11.11
C MET A 166 -11.81 -20.05 -10.59
N VAL A 167 -11.74 -18.74 -10.76
CA VAL A 167 -10.67 -17.88 -10.25
C VAL A 167 -11.26 -16.94 -9.20
N PRO A 168 -10.74 -16.93 -7.96
CA PRO A 168 -11.29 -16.11 -6.88
C PRO A 168 -11.08 -14.62 -7.16
N THR A 169 -11.98 -13.80 -6.62
CA THR A 169 -11.68 -12.37 -6.42
C THR A 169 -10.53 -12.23 -5.43
N ILE A 170 -9.61 -11.30 -5.67
CA ILE A 170 -8.58 -10.94 -4.71
C ILE A 170 -8.78 -9.50 -4.26
N HIS A 171 -8.63 -9.28 -2.96
CA HIS A 171 -8.53 -7.96 -2.38
C HIS A 171 -7.25 -7.87 -1.53
N TYR A 172 -6.58 -6.73 -1.61
CA TYR A 172 -5.55 -6.39 -0.63
C TYR A 172 -5.53 -4.90 -0.33
N ASN A 173 -5.07 -4.59 0.87
CA ASN A 173 -4.88 -3.23 1.34
C ASN A 173 -3.63 -3.17 2.23
N TYR A 174 -2.74 -2.22 1.99
CA TYR A 174 -1.59 -1.95 2.87
C TYR A 174 -1.45 -0.45 3.05
N ARG A 175 -1.41 0.00 4.31
CA ARG A 175 -1.45 1.42 4.65
C ARG A 175 -0.59 1.76 5.87
N TYR A 176 -0.13 2.99 5.88
CA TYR A 176 0.58 3.63 6.96
C TYR A 176 -0.18 4.87 7.40
N PHE A 177 -0.19 5.13 8.70
CA PHE A 177 -0.79 6.31 9.26
C PHE A 177 0.15 6.88 10.34
N GLU A 178 0.34 8.19 10.35
CA GLU A 178 0.95 8.91 11.46
C GLU A 178 0.17 10.18 11.79
N VAL A 179 0.16 10.55 13.06
CA VAL A 179 -0.38 11.79 13.59
C VAL A 179 0.64 12.41 14.53
N GLN A 180 0.76 13.73 14.48
CA GLN A 180 1.75 14.49 15.22
C GLN A 180 1.07 15.53 16.11
N ASP A 181 1.57 15.73 17.33
CA ASP A 181 1.17 16.86 18.17
C ASP A 181 2.03 18.11 17.92
N GLN A 182 1.72 19.20 18.63
CA GLN A 182 2.41 20.48 18.45
C GLN A 182 3.89 20.44 18.89
N ASP A 183 4.28 19.50 19.75
CA ASP A 183 5.66 19.34 20.21
C ASP A 183 6.49 18.46 19.27
N GLY A 184 5.88 17.91 18.22
CA GLY A 184 6.54 17.03 17.26
C GLY A 184 6.51 15.55 17.64
N LYS A 185 5.81 15.17 18.71
CA LYS A 185 5.65 13.77 19.08
C LYS A 185 4.68 13.09 18.13
N LYS A 186 5.03 11.88 17.67
CA LYS A 186 4.24 11.11 16.69
C LYS A 186 3.63 9.87 17.31
N SER A 187 2.38 9.58 16.95
CA SER A 187 1.79 8.25 17.04
C SER A 187 1.59 7.71 15.63
N TRP A 188 1.93 6.46 15.39
CA TRP A 188 1.86 5.85 14.06
C TRP A 188 1.55 4.36 14.12
N TRP A 189 0.99 3.84 13.04
CA TRP A 189 0.76 2.41 12.87
C TRP A 189 0.68 2.04 11.40
N PHE A 190 0.87 0.75 11.14
CA PHE A 190 0.55 0.13 9.87
C PHE A 190 -0.77 -0.61 9.98
N GLY A 191 -1.42 -0.80 8.85
CA GLY A 191 -2.58 -1.67 8.73
C GLY A 191 -2.61 -2.31 7.37
N GLY A 192 -3.24 -3.46 7.26
CA GLY A 192 -3.40 -4.10 5.98
C GLY A 192 -3.76 -5.57 6.06
N GLY A 193 -3.87 -6.19 4.90
CA GLY A 193 -4.22 -7.58 4.73
C GLY A 193 -4.40 -7.90 3.25
N THR A 194 -4.39 -9.19 2.95
CA THR A 194 -4.77 -9.74 1.64
C THR A 194 -5.72 -10.88 1.89
N ASP A 195 -6.78 -10.96 1.09
CA ASP A 195 -7.78 -12.00 1.15
C ASP A 195 -8.16 -12.48 -0.26
N LEU A 196 -8.64 -13.72 -0.32
CA LEU A 196 -9.20 -14.34 -1.51
C LEU A 196 -10.65 -14.67 -1.25
N THR A 197 -11.51 -14.31 -2.19
CA THR A 197 -12.95 -14.59 -2.17
C THR A 197 -13.29 -15.54 -3.32
N PRO A 198 -13.25 -16.86 -3.10
CA PRO A 198 -13.62 -17.85 -4.11
C PRO A 198 -15.15 -17.90 -4.31
N TYR A 199 -15.58 -18.12 -5.56
CA TYR A 199 -16.98 -18.38 -5.89
C TYR A 199 -17.34 -19.86 -5.73
N TYR A 200 -16.38 -20.73 -6.02
CA TYR A 200 -16.44 -22.17 -5.78
C TYR A 200 -15.32 -22.55 -4.81
N LEU A 201 -15.65 -23.30 -3.77
CA LEU A 201 -14.67 -23.81 -2.82
C LEU A 201 -13.90 -24.96 -3.48
N ASP A 202 -12.60 -24.77 -3.65
CA ASP A 202 -11.67 -25.81 -4.07
C ASP A 202 -10.73 -26.09 -2.89
N GLU A 203 -11.00 -27.18 -2.16
CA GLU A 203 -10.27 -27.56 -0.94
C GLU A 203 -8.78 -27.82 -1.23
N GLN A 204 -8.41 -28.20 -2.46
CA GLN A 204 -7.02 -28.41 -2.86
C GLN A 204 -6.29 -27.10 -3.20
N ARG A 205 -7.02 -26.03 -3.49
CA ARG A 205 -6.48 -24.68 -3.77
C ARG A 205 -6.57 -23.73 -2.58
N ASN A 206 -6.75 -24.24 -1.37
CA ASN A 206 -6.48 -23.47 -0.15
C ASN A 206 -4.99 -23.10 -0.11
N LEU A 207 -4.64 -21.97 -0.72
CA LEU A 207 -3.29 -21.41 -0.82
C LEU A 207 -2.71 -20.99 0.55
N MET A 208 -3.51 -21.08 1.60
CA MET A 208 -3.17 -20.84 3.00
C MET A 208 -3.31 -22.16 3.76
N GLY A 209 -2.39 -23.10 3.51
CA GLY A 209 -2.47 -24.48 4.00
C GLY A 209 -2.83 -24.62 5.48
N GLY A 210 -3.74 -25.56 5.74
CA GLY A 210 -4.07 -26.09 7.07
C GLY A 210 -4.23 -27.60 6.97
N GLY A 211 -3.13 -28.31 6.75
CA GLY A 211 -3.03 -29.71 7.16
C GLY A 211 -2.67 -29.73 8.64
N LEU A 212 -3.49 -30.42 9.43
CA LEU A 212 -3.08 -30.95 10.74
C LEU A 212 -2.07 -32.08 10.53
#